data_AF-A0A968QPW1-F1
#
_entry.id   AF-A0A968QPW1-F1
#
_cell.length_a   1.000
_cell.length_b   1.000
_cell.length_c   1.000
_cell.angle_alpha   90.00
_cell.angle_beta   90.00
_cell.angle_gamma   90.00
#
_symmetry.space_group_name_H-M   'P 1'
#
loop_
_entity.id
_entity.type
_entity.pdbx_description
1 polymer ?
#
loop_
_entity_poly.entity_id
_entity_poly.type
_entity_poly.pdbx_seq_one_letter_code
_entity_poly.pdbx_strand_id
1 'polypeptide(L)'
;MNAAITPTSFGKPSSISIAAQGGITSSVSASFGYNGSGLLSQMSIPGTSQSASVNTTVMSYSSDGQPLTVNNYVNASAYLTTTYSYDAAGRKIGEQDYRGTWTCYYYDSNDNLTDIAAGITSACPSSPPPASESIRHNHIEYDAENRVTARSEGYGSAVQRTMSYTYEGNSGVLAYIYDHNNSRRKEFGMTMIWQ
;
A
#
# COMPACT_ATOMS: atom_id res chain seq x y z
N MET A 1 -11.79 30.21 14.50
CA MET A 1 -12.41 29.23 13.57
C MET A 1 -12.95 28.09 14.40
N ASN A 2 -14.27 27.93 14.47
CA ASN A 2 -14.91 26.83 15.19
C ASN A 2 -15.40 25.81 14.15
N ALA A 3 -14.96 24.57 14.26
CA ALA A 3 -15.48 23.48 13.46
C ALA A 3 -16.72 22.89 14.14
N ALA A 4 -17.80 22.66 13.39
CA ALA A 4 -18.95 21.93 13.89
C ALA A 4 -18.82 20.45 13.51
N ILE A 5 -19.09 19.57 14.47
CA ILE A 5 -19.00 18.12 14.31
C ILE A 5 -20.35 17.51 14.68
N THR A 6 -20.89 16.68 13.80
CA THR A 6 -22.10 15.91 14.09
C THR A 6 -21.71 14.44 14.29
N PRO A 7 -21.87 13.84 15.47
CA PRO A 7 -21.54 12.44 15.70
C PRO A 7 -22.62 11.48 15.16
N THR A 8 -22.20 10.26 14.84
CA THR A 8 -23.02 9.09 14.50
C THR A 8 -23.38 8.29 15.75
N SER A 9 -24.23 7.27 15.61
CA SER A 9 -24.49 6.25 16.64
C SER A 9 -23.23 5.49 17.08
N PHE A 10 -22.18 5.48 16.26
CA PHE A 10 -20.88 4.88 16.59
C PHE A 10 -19.92 5.86 17.29
N GLY A 11 -20.37 7.07 17.61
CA GLY A 11 -19.52 8.13 18.18
C GLY A 11 -18.52 8.75 17.19
N LYS A 12 -18.56 8.34 15.90
CA LYS A 12 -17.72 8.87 14.83
C LYS A 12 -18.42 10.03 14.11
N PRO A 13 -17.72 11.04 13.57
CA PRO A 13 -18.36 12.18 12.90
C PRO A 13 -19.07 11.75 11.60
N SER A 14 -20.36 12.07 11.44
CA SER A 14 -21.08 12.01 10.16
C SER A 14 -20.79 13.21 9.28
N SER A 15 -20.39 14.34 9.88
CA SER A 15 -19.94 15.52 9.17
C SER A 15 -18.97 16.37 10.00
N ILE A 16 -18.09 17.07 9.28
CA ILE A 16 -17.25 18.14 9.82
C ILE A 16 -17.46 19.35 8.93
N SER A 17 -17.79 20.51 9.51
CA SER A 17 -17.94 21.75 8.74
C SER A 17 -17.13 22.89 9.35
N ILE A 18 -16.53 23.69 8.46
CA ILE A 18 -15.80 24.91 8.79
C ILE A 18 -16.60 26.07 8.22
N ALA A 19 -17.06 26.95 9.11
CA ALA A 19 -17.80 28.15 8.73
C ALA A 19 -16.91 29.15 7.98
N ALA A 20 -17.53 29.93 7.08
CA ALA A 20 -16.88 31.04 6.39
C ALA A 20 -16.30 32.05 7.41
N GLN A 21 -14.99 32.30 7.36
CA GLN A 21 -14.32 33.28 8.24
C GLN A 21 -13.03 33.78 7.58
N GLY A 22 -12.68 35.07 7.78
CA GLY A 22 -11.34 35.60 7.46
C GLY A 22 -10.88 35.45 6.00
N GLY A 23 -11.76 35.68 5.02
CA GLY A 23 -11.45 35.56 3.58
C GLY A 23 -11.97 34.27 2.93
N ILE A 24 -12.43 33.29 3.72
CA ILE A 24 -13.21 32.15 3.23
C ILE A 24 -14.66 32.61 3.07
N THR A 25 -15.18 32.62 1.84
CA THR A 25 -16.52 33.15 1.51
C THR A 25 -17.63 32.09 1.51
N SER A 26 -17.30 30.81 1.64
CA SER A 26 -18.25 29.69 1.66
C SER A 26 -17.84 28.64 2.69
N SER A 27 -18.81 28.04 3.38
CA SER A 27 -18.53 26.94 4.30
C SER A 27 -17.99 25.73 3.55
N VAL A 28 -16.93 25.12 4.07
CA VAL A 28 -16.45 23.81 3.59
C VAL A 28 -17.00 22.75 4.52
N SER A 29 -17.53 21.67 3.97
CA SER A 29 -17.98 20.53 4.75
C SER A 29 -17.35 19.24 4.22
N ALA A 30 -17.19 18.26 5.09
CA ALA A 30 -16.93 16.88 4.72
C ALA A 30 -18.04 16.03 5.34
N SER A 31 -18.55 15.06 4.60
CA SER A 31 -19.50 14.07 5.11
C SER A 31 -18.91 12.66 5.08
N PHE A 32 -19.35 11.84 6.02
CA PHE A 32 -18.86 10.48 6.24
C PHE A 32 -20.04 9.53 6.42
N GLY A 33 -20.06 8.45 5.64
CA GLY A 33 -20.98 7.33 5.77
C GLY A 33 -20.26 6.12 6.34
N TYR A 34 -20.94 5.35 7.18
CA TYR A 34 -20.40 4.14 7.79
C TYR A 34 -21.30 2.94 7.51
N ASN A 35 -20.72 1.74 7.38
CA ASN A 35 -21.48 0.49 7.30
C ASN A 35 -22.01 0.07 8.68
N GLY A 36 -22.75 -1.05 8.74
CA GLY A 36 -23.33 -1.59 9.99
C GLY A 36 -22.31 -1.96 11.08
N SER A 37 -21.04 -2.15 10.71
CA SER A 37 -19.93 -2.42 11.63
C SER A 37 -19.18 -1.15 12.05
N GLY A 38 -19.65 0.04 11.63
CA GLY A 38 -19.03 1.33 11.92
C GLY A 38 -17.74 1.61 11.13
N LEU A 39 -17.46 0.87 10.05
CA LEU A 39 -16.34 1.14 9.13
C LEU A 39 -16.78 2.19 8.09
N LEU A 40 -15.85 3.06 7.69
CA LEU A 40 -16.13 4.18 6.79
C LEU A 40 -16.47 3.68 5.38
N SER A 41 -17.73 3.69 4.98
CA SER A 41 -18.17 3.23 3.65
C SER A 41 -18.17 4.33 2.60
N GLN A 42 -18.23 5.60 3.01
CA GLN A 42 -18.23 6.73 2.10
C GLN A 42 -17.61 7.96 2.76
N MET A 43 -16.86 8.74 1.99
CA MET A 43 -16.42 10.08 2.35
C MET A 43 -16.71 11.01 1.18
N SER A 44 -17.26 12.19 1.44
CA SER A 44 -17.54 13.19 0.43
C SER A 44 -17.06 14.56 0.89
N ILE A 45 -16.21 15.19 0.08
CA ILE A 45 -15.82 16.59 0.24
C ILE A 45 -16.42 17.36 -0.95
N PRO A 46 -17.47 18.18 -0.75
CA PRO A 46 -17.95 19.09 -1.76
C PRO A 46 -16.83 20.05 -2.12
N GLY A 47 -16.57 20.20 -3.41
CA GLY A 47 -15.66 21.23 -3.88
C GLY A 47 -16.25 22.63 -3.66
N THR A 48 -15.38 23.65 -3.59
CA THR A 48 -15.73 25.00 -3.13
C THR A 48 -16.21 25.96 -4.22
N SER A 49 -16.37 25.51 -5.47
CA SER A 49 -16.82 26.32 -6.61
C SER A 49 -17.79 25.54 -7.48
N GLN A 50 -18.62 26.24 -8.27
CA GLN A 50 -19.71 25.71 -9.11
C GLN A 50 -19.28 24.71 -10.23
N SER A 51 -17.98 24.39 -10.34
CA SER A 51 -17.39 23.34 -11.17
C SER A 51 -16.51 22.36 -10.39
N ALA A 52 -16.55 22.39 -9.07
CA ALA A 52 -15.62 21.64 -8.24
C ALA A 52 -16.18 20.22 -8.03
N SER A 53 -15.47 19.24 -8.61
CA SER A 53 -15.77 17.82 -8.42
C SER A 53 -15.96 17.53 -6.94
N VAL A 54 -17.09 16.92 -6.60
CA VAL A 54 -17.28 16.31 -5.29
C VAL A 54 -16.28 15.15 -5.24
N ASN A 55 -15.22 15.30 -4.44
CA ASN A 55 -14.29 14.21 -4.20
C ASN A 55 -15.03 13.21 -3.30
N THR A 56 -15.57 12.17 -3.93
CA THR A 56 -16.27 11.09 -3.22
C THR A 56 -15.41 9.84 -3.26
N THR A 57 -15.09 9.30 -2.09
CA THR A 57 -14.45 7.99 -1.97
C THR A 57 -15.47 7.03 -1.38
N VAL A 58 -15.70 5.90 -2.05
CA VAL A 58 -16.58 4.83 -1.58
C VAL A 58 -15.73 3.59 -1.33
N MET A 59 -15.96 2.93 -0.19
CA MET A 59 -15.20 1.75 0.22
C MET A 59 -16.13 0.57 0.49
N SER A 60 -15.69 -0.61 0.07
CA SER A 60 -16.27 -1.89 0.49
C SER A 60 -15.28 -2.66 1.36
N TYR A 61 -15.80 -3.58 2.17
CA TYR A 61 -15.01 -4.31 3.16
C TYR A 61 -15.37 -5.80 3.16
N SER A 62 -14.40 -6.65 3.51
CA SER A 62 -14.63 -8.05 3.86
C SER A 62 -15.38 -8.17 5.19
N SER A 63 -15.78 -9.39 5.55
CA SER A 63 -16.37 -9.69 6.86
C SER A 63 -15.46 -9.31 8.03
N ASP A 64 -14.14 -9.40 7.82
CA ASP A 64 -13.13 -9.06 8.84
C ASP A 64 -12.79 -7.56 8.86
N GLY A 65 -13.49 -6.75 8.06
CA GLY A 65 -13.30 -5.30 8.01
C GLY A 65 -12.10 -4.85 7.19
N GLN A 66 -11.56 -5.72 6.33
CA GLN A 66 -10.44 -5.38 5.43
C GLN A 66 -11.00 -4.74 4.14
N PRO A 67 -10.46 -3.60 3.66
CA PRO A 67 -10.99 -2.95 2.46
C PRO A 67 -10.89 -3.83 1.21
N LEU A 68 -11.99 -4.11 0.52
CA LEU A 68 -11.97 -4.89 -0.73
C LEU A 68 -11.87 -3.99 -1.96
N THR A 69 -12.57 -2.87 -1.95
CA THR A 69 -12.52 -1.88 -3.03
C THR A 69 -12.48 -0.47 -2.48
N VAL A 70 -11.77 0.41 -3.18
CA VAL A 70 -11.77 1.86 -2.99
C VAL A 70 -12.11 2.49 -4.34
N ASN A 71 -13.27 3.14 -4.44
CA ASN A 71 -13.70 3.87 -5.62
C ASN A 71 -13.53 5.38 -5.37
N ASN A 72 -12.60 6.00 -6.09
CA ASN A 72 -12.40 7.44 -6.06
C ASN A 72 -13.14 8.08 -7.24
N TYR A 73 -14.28 8.72 -6.97
CA TYR A 73 -15.09 9.38 -7.97
C TYR A 73 -14.37 10.63 -8.50
N VAL A 74 -14.22 10.69 -9.82
CA VAL A 74 -13.66 11.86 -10.52
C VAL A 74 -14.78 12.84 -10.94
N ASN A 75 -16.01 12.33 -11.04
CA ASN A 75 -17.25 13.09 -11.23
C ASN A 75 -18.46 12.23 -10.78
N ALA A 76 -19.68 12.74 -10.95
CA ALA A 76 -20.90 12.05 -10.49
C ALA A 76 -21.13 10.65 -11.10
N SER A 77 -20.54 10.36 -12.25
CA SER A 77 -20.80 9.12 -13.01
C SER A 77 -19.56 8.28 -13.29
N ALA A 78 -18.37 8.71 -12.87
CA ALA A 78 -17.11 8.02 -13.14
C ALA A 78 -16.19 7.99 -11.91
N TYR A 79 -15.49 6.87 -11.74
CA TYR A 79 -14.57 6.62 -10.64
C TYR A 79 -13.36 5.79 -11.08
N LEU A 80 -12.28 5.91 -10.33
CA LEU A 80 -11.09 5.06 -10.40
C LEU A 80 -11.15 4.06 -9.26
N THR A 81 -11.15 2.76 -9.58
CA THR A 81 -11.20 1.68 -8.58
C THR A 81 -9.80 1.20 -8.22
N THR A 82 -9.56 0.96 -6.94
CA THR A 82 -8.46 0.10 -6.48
C THR A 82 -9.07 -1.11 -5.77
N THR A 83 -8.64 -2.31 -6.12
CA THR A 83 -9.14 -3.57 -5.56
C THR A 83 -8.04 -4.22 -4.74
N TYR A 84 -8.38 -4.80 -3.60
CA TYR A 84 -7.42 -5.52 -2.74
C TYR A 84 -7.85 -6.96 -2.54
N SER A 85 -6.87 -7.84 -2.38
CA SER A 85 -7.07 -9.23 -1.98
C SER A 85 -6.20 -9.56 -0.77
N TYR A 86 -6.71 -10.46 0.06
CA TYR A 86 -6.08 -10.86 1.32
C TYR A 86 -6.06 -12.37 1.43
N ASP A 87 -5.05 -12.90 2.12
CA ASP A 87 -5.04 -14.30 2.52
C ASP A 87 -5.88 -14.56 3.78
N ALA A 88 -5.93 -15.82 4.21
CA ALA A 88 -6.70 -16.24 5.38
C ALA A 88 -6.17 -15.65 6.71
N ALA A 89 -4.92 -15.17 6.74
CA ALA A 89 -4.34 -14.48 7.89
C ALA A 89 -4.62 -12.97 7.89
N GLY A 90 -5.31 -12.46 6.86
CA GLY A 90 -5.61 -11.03 6.69
C GLY A 90 -4.42 -10.22 6.15
N ARG A 91 -3.42 -10.87 5.56
CA ARG A 91 -2.29 -10.19 4.92
C ARG A 91 -2.67 -9.84 3.49
N LYS A 92 -2.37 -8.61 3.05
CA LYS A 92 -2.66 -8.16 1.68
C LYS A 92 -1.78 -8.92 0.70
N ILE A 93 -2.37 -9.69 -0.20
CA ILE A 93 -1.65 -10.48 -1.23
C ILE A 93 -1.75 -9.87 -2.63
N GLY A 94 -2.67 -8.92 -2.83
CA GLY A 94 -2.84 -8.26 -4.12
C GLY A 94 -3.47 -6.88 -4.01
N GLU A 95 -3.06 -6.01 -4.92
CA GLU A 95 -3.61 -4.69 -5.15
C GLU A 95 -3.71 -4.44 -6.66
N GLN A 96 -4.91 -4.22 -7.17
CA GLN A 96 -5.16 -3.88 -8.56
C GLN A 96 -5.46 -2.39 -8.67
N ASP A 97 -4.72 -1.69 -9.51
CA ASP A 97 -5.03 -0.30 -9.85
C ASP A 97 -6.23 -0.17 -10.82
N TYR A 98 -6.67 1.06 -11.05
CA TYR A 98 -7.80 1.35 -11.93
C TYR A 98 -7.54 1.01 -13.41
N ARG A 99 -6.29 0.73 -13.78
CA ARG A 99 -5.87 0.34 -15.14
C ARG A 99 -5.87 -1.18 -15.29
N GLY A 100 -6.22 -1.91 -14.23
CA GLY A 100 -6.23 -3.37 -14.20
C GLY A 100 -4.87 -4.00 -13.89
N THR A 101 -3.86 -3.20 -13.52
CA THR A 101 -2.51 -3.68 -13.23
C THR A 101 -2.37 -4.05 -11.76
N TRP A 102 -1.84 -5.24 -11.50
CA TRP A 102 -1.65 -5.79 -10.17
C TRP A 102 -0.24 -5.55 -9.63
N THR A 103 -0.20 -5.28 -8.33
CA THR A 103 0.95 -5.48 -7.45
C THR A 103 0.61 -6.63 -6.49
N CYS A 104 1.45 -7.65 -6.47
CA CYS A 104 1.26 -8.88 -5.70
C CYS A 104 2.31 -8.99 -4.61
N TYR A 105 1.89 -9.50 -3.46
CA TYR A 105 2.70 -9.61 -2.26
C TYR A 105 2.69 -11.06 -1.79
N TYR A 106 3.87 -11.58 -1.45
CA TYR A 106 4.05 -12.96 -1.01
C TYR A 106 4.78 -12.98 0.31
N TYR A 107 4.41 -13.94 1.15
CA TYR A 107 4.90 -14.03 2.51
C TYR A 107 5.34 -15.45 2.81
N ASP A 108 6.36 -15.56 3.66
CA ASP A 108 6.76 -16.85 4.24
C ASP A 108 5.82 -17.27 5.39
N SER A 109 6.14 -18.40 6.02
CA SER A 109 5.41 -18.94 7.18
C SER A 109 5.61 -18.14 8.47
N ASN A 110 6.58 -17.23 8.50
CA ASN A 110 6.89 -16.38 9.65
C ASN A 110 6.30 -14.97 9.49
N ASP A 111 5.38 -14.79 8.54
CA ASP A 111 4.74 -13.52 8.17
C ASP A 111 5.68 -12.46 7.59
N ASN A 112 6.87 -12.85 7.14
CA ASN A 112 7.77 -11.93 6.47
C ASN A 112 7.38 -11.77 5.00
N LEU A 113 7.40 -10.54 4.49
CA LEU A 113 7.21 -10.26 3.06
C LEU A 113 8.45 -10.72 2.28
N THR A 114 8.30 -11.75 1.44
CA THR A 114 9.39 -12.30 0.63
C THR A 114 9.42 -11.71 -0.77
N ASP A 115 8.27 -11.33 -1.34
CA ASP A 115 8.22 -10.88 -2.73
C ASP A 115 7.21 -9.76 -2.95
N ILE A 116 7.61 -8.80 -3.79
CA ILE A 116 6.73 -7.80 -4.39
C ILE A 116 6.87 -7.89 -5.90
N ALA A 117 5.81 -8.28 -6.61
CA ALA A 117 5.77 -8.35 -8.06
C ALA A 117 4.70 -7.37 -8.60
N ALA A 118 5.12 -6.36 -9.37
CA ALA A 118 4.25 -5.32 -9.91
C ALA A 118 4.25 -5.34 -11.44
N GLY A 119 3.12 -4.99 -12.05
CA GLY A 119 2.96 -4.99 -13.51
C GLY A 119 2.23 -6.22 -14.07
N ILE A 120 1.54 -6.97 -13.20
CA ILE A 120 0.84 -8.21 -13.58
C ILE A 120 -0.56 -7.84 -14.10
N THR A 121 -0.97 -8.37 -15.26
CA THR A 121 -2.27 -8.04 -15.89
C THR A 121 -3.38 -9.05 -15.59
N SER A 122 -3.07 -10.11 -14.84
CA SER A 122 -4.01 -11.09 -14.29
C SER A 122 -4.07 -10.96 -12.76
N ALA A 123 -5.05 -11.61 -12.14
CA ALA A 123 -5.06 -11.75 -10.68
C ALA A 123 -3.73 -12.34 -10.17
N CYS A 124 -3.35 -11.96 -8.95
CA CYS A 124 -2.10 -12.41 -8.33
C CYS A 124 -2.01 -13.93 -8.27
N PRO A 125 -0.98 -14.55 -8.88
CA PRO A 125 -0.79 -15.99 -8.82
C PRO A 125 -0.41 -16.43 -7.40
N SER A 126 -0.51 -17.73 -7.11
CA SER A 126 -0.15 -18.29 -5.79
C SER A 126 1.36 -18.35 -5.53
N SER A 127 2.18 -18.22 -6.57
CA SER A 127 3.64 -18.19 -6.49
C SER A 127 4.16 -16.98 -7.25
N PRO A 128 5.23 -16.31 -6.77
CA PRO A 128 5.74 -15.11 -7.41
C PRO A 128 6.26 -15.43 -8.83
N PRO A 129 5.80 -14.69 -9.87
CA PRO A 129 6.35 -14.82 -11.21
C PRO A 129 7.74 -14.16 -11.28
N PRO A 130 8.64 -14.60 -12.17
CA PRO A 130 9.92 -13.91 -12.36
C PRO A 130 9.72 -12.50 -12.93
N ALA A 131 10.72 -11.64 -12.72
CA ALA A 131 10.80 -10.36 -13.40
C ALA A 131 10.85 -10.50 -14.93
N SER A 132 10.28 -9.50 -15.61
CA SER A 132 10.29 -9.38 -17.07
C SER A 132 10.31 -7.89 -17.46
N GLU A 133 10.25 -7.58 -18.75
CA GLU A 133 10.12 -6.19 -19.21
C GLU A 133 8.87 -5.49 -18.66
N SER A 134 7.81 -6.25 -18.40
CA SER A 134 6.54 -5.74 -17.86
C SER A 134 6.39 -5.96 -16.35
N ILE A 135 7.14 -6.90 -15.77
CA ILE A 135 7.03 -7.25 -14.35
C ILE A 135 8.28 -6.82 -13.59
N ARG A 136 8.09 -5.89 -12.65
CA ARG A 136 9.11 -5.54 -11.65
C ARG A 136 8.96 -6.47 -10.46
N HIS A 137 10.01 -7.21 -10.13
CA HIS A 137 10.01 -8.15 -9.01
C HIS A 137 11.17 -7.85 -8.05
N ASN A 138 10.81 -7.56 -6.81
CA ASN A 138 11.75 -7.47 -5.68
C ASN A 138 11.57 -8.70 -4.78
N HIS A 139 12.68 -9.35 -4.43
CA HIS A 139 12.71 -10.51 -3.53
C HIS A 139 13.52 -10.18 -2.27
N ILE A 140 13.09 -10.68 -1.13
CA ILE A 140 13.70 -10.48 0.18
C ILE A 140 13.84 -11.84 0.87
N GLU A 141 15.06 -12.13 1.32
CA GLU A 141 15.38 -13.33 2.09
C GLU A 141 15.62 -12.94 3.55
N TYR A 142 15.25 -13.85 4.45
CA TYR A 142 15.38 -13.67 5.90
C TYR A 142 16.13 -14.85 6.52
N ASP A 143 16.81 -14.60 7.65
CA ASP A 143 17.31 -15.65 8.52
C ASP A 143 16.26 -16.14 9.53
N ALA A 144 16.64 -17.11 10.36
CA ALA A 144 15.77 -17.69 11.38
C ALA A 144 15.35 -16.69 12.48
N GLU A 145 16.04 -15.55 12.60
CA GLU A 145 15.69 -14.47 13.53
C GLU A 145 14.90 -13.34 12.84
N ASN A 146 14.35 -13.58 11.64
CA ASN A 146 13.60 -12.62 10.82
C ASN A 146 14.40 -11.36 10.44
N ARG A 147 15.72 -11.47 10.30
CA ARG A 147 16.57 -10.39 9.79
C ARG A 147 16.83 -10.62 8.30
N VAL A 148 16.88 -9.52 7.54
CA VAL A 148 17.02 -9.58 6.07
C VAL A 148 18.45 -9.98 5.67
N THR A 149 18.60 -11.14 5.04
CA THR A 149 19.91 -11.65 4.56
C THR A 149 20.18 -11.33 3.11
N ALA A 150 19.14 -11.09 2.30
CA ALA A 150 19.31 -10.63 0.94
C ALA A 150 18.12 -9.80 0.44
N ARG A 151 18.40 -8.90 -0.50
CA ARG A 151 17.41 -8.22 -1.33
C ARG A 151 17.82 -8.32 -2.79
N SER A 152 16.90 -8.75 -3.64
CA SER A 152 17.13 -8.89 -5.07
C SER A 152 16.15 -8.06 -5.87
N GLU A 153 16.66 -7.26 -6.81
CA GLU A 153 15.86 -6.53 -7.80
C GLU A 153 15.88 -7.28 -9.13
N GLY A 154 14.76 -7.31 -9.84
CA GLY A 154 14.64 -8.05 -11.09
C GLY A 154 14.76 -9.56 -10.87
N TYR A 155 14.26 -10.07 -9.74
CA TYR A 155 14.44 -11.46 -9.32
C TYR A 155 13.92 -12.45 -10.36
N GLY A 156 14.66 -13.54 -10.59
CA GLY A 156 14.34 -14.56 -11.59
C GLY A 156 14.58 -14.14 -13.04
N SER A 157 15.09 -12.93 -13.30
CA SER A 157 15.48 -12.47 -14.64
C SER A 157 17.00 -12.49 -14.86
N ALA A 158 17.42 -12.43 -16.12
CA ALA A 158 18.83 -12.34 -16.50
C ALA A 158 19.54 -11.05 -16.02
N VAL A 159 18.80 -10.05 -15.55
CA VAL A 159 19.36 -8.77 -15.06
C VAL A 159 19.26 -8.60 -13.55
N GLN A 160 18.96 -9.69 -12.83
CA GLN A 160 18.85 -9.71 -11.37
C GLN A 160 20.10 -9.09 -10.72
N ARG A 161 19.88 -8.29 -9.66
CA ARG A 161 20.94 -7.77 -8.80
C ARG A 161 20.59 -8.09 -7.36
N THR A 162 21.55 -8.64 -6.62
CA THR A 162 21.33 -9.09 -5.25
C THR A 162 22.28 -8.36 -4.31
N MET A 163 21.73 -7.76 -3.27
CA MET A 163 22.45 -7.24 -2.12
C MET A 163 22.30 -8.24 -0.98
N SER A 164 23.41 -8.81 -0.50
CA SER A 164 23.41 -9.73 0.64
C SER A 164 23.97 -9.04 1.89
N TYR A 165 23.46 -9.47 3.05
CA TYR A 165 23.81 -8.93 4.35
C TYR A 165 24.32 -10.06 5.24
N THR A 166 25.43 -9.84 5.91
CA THR A 166 25.88 -10.69 7.02
C THR A 166 25.87 -9.89 8.31
N TYR A 167 25.37 -10.53 9.36
CA TYR A 167 25.22 -9.94 10.68
C TYR A 167 26.24 -10.55 11.62
N GLU A 168 27.16 -9.73 12.14
CA GLU A 168 28.09 -10.14 13.18
C GLU A 168 27.66 -9.56 14.53
N GLY A 169 26.85 -10.33 15.27
CA GLY A 169 26.36 -9.96 16.60
C GLY A 169 25.69 -8.56 16.65
N ASN A 170 25.78 -7.89 17.80
CA ASN A 170 25.24 -6.53 18.00
C ASN A 170 26.07 -5.41 17.32
N SER A 171 27.03 -5.73 16.43
CA SER A 171 28.13 -4.80 16.11
C SER A 171 28.19 -4.31 14.66
N GLY A 172 27.30 -4.77 13.76
CA GLY A 172 27.16 -4.15 12.44
C GLY A 172 26.58 -5.07 11.37
N VAL A 173 26.34 -4.48 10.19
CA VAL A 173 25.91 -5.19 8.98
C VAL A 173 27.00 -5.03 7.94
N LEU A 174 27.56 -6.15 7.46
CA LEU A 174 28.38 -6.15 6.25
C LEU A 174 27.44 -6.38 5.06
N ALA A 175 27.50 -5.50 4.06
CA ALA A 175 26.69 -5.59 2.86
C ALA A 175 27.55 -5.83 1.60
N TYR A 176 27.16 -6.83 0.81
CA TYR A 176 27.81 -7.20 -0.44
C TYR A 176 26.83 -7.07 -1.60
N ILE A 177 27.25 -6.42 -2.69
CA ILE A 177 26.48 -6.43 -3.96
C ILE A 177 27.03 -7.51 -4.88
N TYR A 178 26.15 -8.39 -5.34
CA TYR A 178 26.38 -9.38 -6.37
C TYR A 178 25.60 -9.01 -7.65
N ASP A 179 26.20 -9.28 -8.81
CA ASP A 179 25.47 -9.24 -10.09
C ASP A 179 24.74 -10.54 -10.40
N HIS A 180 24.03 -10.58 -11.54
CA HIS A 180 23.28 -11.76 -12.00
C HIS A 180 24.15 -13.02 -12.19
N ASN A 181 25.47 -12.89 -12.31
CA ASN A 181 26.40 -14.02 -12.39
C ASN A 181 26.98 -14.40 -11.02
N ASN A 182 26.34 -13.92 -9.95
CA ASN A 182 26.81 -14.07 -8.57
C ASN A 182 28.25 -13.56 -8.36
N SER A 183 28.69 -12.62 -9.20
CA SER A 183 30.02 -12.03 -9.09
C SER A 183 29.97 -10.81 -8.16
N ARG A 184 30.83 -10.82 -7.13
CA ARG A 184 30.92 -9.74 -6.13
C ARG A 184 31.37 -8.44 -6.80
N ARG A 185 30.50 -7.42 -6.80
CA ARG A 185 30.76 -6.12 -7.45
C ARG A 185 31.20 -5.02 -6.49
N LYS A 186 30.79 -5.05 -5.21
CA LYS A 186 31.17 -4.02 -4.23
C LYS A 186 30.89 -4.45 -2.79
N GLU A 187 31.75 -4.01 -1.86
CA GLU A 187 31.63 -4.20 -0.41
C GLU A 187 31.34 -2.85 0.23
N PHE A 188 30.30 -2.79 1.07
CA PHE A 188 29.99 -1.61 1.87
C PHE A 188 29.96 -2.02 3.35
N GLY A 189 30.94 -1.54 4.12
CA GLY A 189 30.81 -1.54 5.58
C GLY A 189 29.79 -0.48 5.96
N MET A 190 28.58 -0.88 6.36
CA MET A 190 27.58 0.04 6.91
C MET A 190 27.61 -0.08 8.43
N THR A 191 28.34 0.81 9.10
CA THR A 191 28.18 1.03 10.53
C THR A 191 26.83 1.72 10.74
N MET A 192 25.80 0.98 11.12
CA MET A 192 24.55 1.59 11.58
C MET A 192 24.81 2.21 12.96
N ILE A 193 25.11 3.51 12.98
CA ILE A 193 25.15 4.29 14.21
C ILE A 193 23.69 4.55 14.59
N TRP A 194 23.21 3.87 15.63
CA TRP A 194 21.98 4.29 16.30
C TRP A 194 22.28 5.61 17.03
N GLN A 195 21.61 6.70 16.62
CA GLN A 195 21.45 7.90 17.44
C GLN A 195 20.04 7.91 18.04
#